data_AF-O95445-F1
#
_entry.id   AF-O95445-F1
#
_cell.length_a   1.000
_cell.length_b   1.000
_cell.length_c   1.000
_cell.angle_alpha   90.00
_cell.angle_beta   90.00
_cell.angle_gamma   90.00
#
_symmetry.space_group_name_H-M   'P 1'
#
loop_
_entity.id
_entity.type
_entity.pdbx_description
1 polymer ?
#
loop_
_entity_poly.entity_id
_entity_poly.type
_entity_poly.pdbx_seq_one_letter_code
_entity_poly.pdbx_strand_id
1 'polypeptide(L)'
;MFHQIWAALLYFYGIILNSIYQCPEHSQLTTLGVDGKEFPEVHLGQWYFIAGAAPTKEELATFDPVDNIVFNMAAGSAPMQLHLRATIRMKDGLCVPRKWIYHLTEGSTDLRTEGRPDMKTELFSSSCPGGIMLNETGQGYQRFLLYNRSPHPPEKCVEEFKSLTSCLDSKAFLLTPRNQEACELSNN
;
A
#
# COMPACT_ATOMS: atom_id res chain seq x y z
N MET A 1 -29.97 -42.37 10.04
CA MET A 1 -28.56 -42.34 9.58
C MET A 1 -28.33 -41.47 8.34
N PHE A 2 -29.13 -41.59 7.26
CA PHE A 2 -28.90 -40.81 6.02
C PHE A 2 -28.87 -39.28 6.21
N HIS A 3 -29.76 -38.71 7.05
CA HIS A 3 -29.77 -37.27 7.33
C HIS A 3 -28.51 -36.77 8.04
N GLN A 4 -27.91 -37.56 8.94
CA GLN A 4 -26.66 -37.18 9.61
C GLN A 4 -25.47 -37.18 8.64
N ILE A 5 -25.43 -38.13 7.70
CA ILE A 5 -24.38 -38.19 6.67
C ILE A 5 -24.49 -36.99 5.73
N TRP A 6 -25.70 -36.65 5.28
CA TRP A 6 -25.94 -35.47 4.44
C TRP A 6 -25.62 -34.16 5.17
N ALA A 7 -26.01 -34.03 6.44
CA ALA A 7 -25.64 -32.88 7.24
C ALA A 7 -24.11 -32.75 7.35
N ALA A 8 -23.41 -33.84 7.67
CA ALA A 8 -21.95 -33.85 7.75
C ALA A 8 -21.29 -33.44 6.42
N LEU A 9 -21.78 -33.94 5.28
CA LEU A 9 -21.29 -33.56 3.95
C LEU A 9 -21.50 -32.06 3.68
N LEU A 10 -22.66 -31.51 4.01
CA LEU A 10 -22.95 -30.09 3.84
C LEU A 10 -22.07 -29.22 4.76
N TYR A 11 -21.83 -29.64 6.00
CA TYR A 11 -20.91 -28.96 6.91
C TYR A 11 -19.47 -28.98 6.36
N PHE A 12 -18.98 -30.14 5.94
CA PHE A 12 -17.65 -30.25 5.32
C PHE A 12 -17.53 -29.39 4.06
N TYR A 13 -18.56 -29.39 3.20
CA TYR A 13 -18.60 -28.53 2.02
C TYR A 13 -18.58 -27.05 2.39
N GLY A 14 -19.35 -26.64 3.39
CA GLY A 14 -19.33 -25.27 3.91
C GLY A 14 -17.98 -24.85 4.49
N ILE A 15 -17.29 -25.75 5.20
CA ILE A 15 -15.93 -25.51 5.72
C ILE A 15 -14.94 -25.35 4.56
N ILE A 16 -14.98 -26.23 3.57
CA ILE A 16 -14.09 -26.18 2.40
C ILE A 16 -14.33 -24.90 1.59
N LEU A 17 -15.58 -24.51 1.37
CA LEU A 17 -15.89 -23.25 0.70
C LEU A 17 -15.35 -22.06 1.50
N ASN A 18 -15.60 -22.00 2.80
CA ASN A 18 -15.08 -20.92 3.64
C ASN A 18 -13.56 -20.84 3.62
N SER A 19 -12.84 -21.97 3.61
CA SER A 19 -11.37 -21.95 3.54
C SER A 19 -10.84 -21.52 2.16
N ILE A 20 -11.58 -21.81 1.08
CA ILE A 20 -11.22 -21.38 -0.28
C ILE A 20 -11.48 -19.88 -0.48
N TYR A 21 -12.50 -19.32 0.17
CA TYR A 21 -12.86 -17.90 0.05
C TYR A 21 -12.13 -16.98 1.05
N GLN A 22 -11.29 -17.50 1.95
CA GLN A 22 -10.47 -16.67 2.80
C GLN A 22 -9.28 -16.11 2.01
N CYS A 23 -9.17 -14.78 1.96
CA CYS A 23 -8.01 -14.12 1.39
C CYS A 23 -6.75 -14.42 2.21
N PRO A 24 -5.57 -14.39 1.58
CA PRO A 24 -4.31 -14.54 2.30
C PRO A 24 -4.24 -13.56 3.48
N GLU A 25 -3.70 -14.04 4.61
CA GLU A 25 -3.48 -13.20 5.78
C GLU A 25 -2.51 -12.07 5.42
N HIS A 26 -2.91 -10.84 5.73
CA HIS A 26 -2.08 -9.65 5.57
C HIS A 26 -2.18 -8.88 6.88
N SER A 27 -1.05 -8.72 7.56
CA SER A 27 -1.02 -8.10 8.88
C SER A 27 -0.82 -6.60 8.76
N GLN A 28 -1.71 -5.83 9.38
CA GLN A 28 -1.50 -4.41 9.59
C GLN A 28 -0.24 -4.21 10.44
N LEU A 29 0.58 -3.22 10.11
CA LEU A 29 1.75 -2.89 10.90
C LEU A 29 1.29 -2.48 12.29
N THR A 30 1.89 -3.10 13.30
CA THR A 30 1.71 -2.72 14.69
C THR A 30 2.81 -1.75 15.11
N THR A 31 2.57 -0.95 16.16
CA THR A 31 3.59 -0.05 16.71
C THR A 31 4.77 -0.79 17.32
N LEU A 32 4.58 -2.07 17.66
CA LEU A 32 5.61 -2.97 18.16
C LEU A 32 6.45 -3.46 16.97
N GLY A 33 7.60 -2.81 16.74
CA GLY A 33 8.57 -3.24 15.75
C GLY A 33 9.11 -4.64 16.06
N VAL A 34 9.25 -5.48 15.03
CA VAL A 34 9.75 -6.86 15.16
C VAL A 34 11.20 -6.93 15.66
N ASP A 35 11.98 -5.84 15.52
CA ASP A 35 13.42 -5.80 15.84
C ASP A 35 13.80 -4.74 16.89
N GLY A 36 12.87 -4.32 17.76
CA GLY A 36 13.14 -3.36 18.83
C GLY A 36 13.41 -1.91 18.36
N LYS A 37 13.29 -1.63 17.05
CA LYS A 37 13.19 -0.28 16.51
C LYS A 37 11.73 0.07 16.28
N GLU A 38 11.28 1.10 16.98
CA GLU A 38 9.90 1.52 16.97
C GLU A 38 9.54 2.24 15.66
N PHE A 39 8.30 2.08 15.23
CA PHE A 39 7.69 2.97 14.25
C PHE A 39 7.82 4.42 14.76
N PRO A 40 8.27 5.40 13.94
CA PRO A 40 8.40 5.37 12.48
C PRO A 40 9.83 5.15 11.94
N GLU A 41 10.85 4.99 12.79
CA GLU A 41 12.27 5.10 12.38
C GLU A 41 12.68 4.10 11.28
N VAL A 42 12.18 2.86 11.36
CA VAL A 42 12.47 1.80 10.38
C VAL A 42 11.91 2.09 8.98
N HIS A 43 10.92 2.98 8.87
CA HIS A 43 10.26 3.33 7.61
C HIS A 43 10.77 4.62 6.98
N LEU A 44 11.72 5.32 7.63
CA LEU A 44 12.37 6.49 7.04
C LEU A 44 13.19 6.13 5.79
N GLY A 45 13.52 7.15 5.00
CA GLY A 45 14.31 7.05 3.79
C GLY A 45 13.47 6.88 2.52
N GLN A 46 14.10 6.30 1.50
CA GLN A 46 13.58 6.28 0.14
C GLN A 46 12.62 5.11 -0.11
N TRP A 47 11.59 5.38 -0.92
CA TRP A 47 10.58 4.42 -1.36
C TRP A 47 10.19 4.67 -2.82
N TYR A 48 9.82 3.61 -3.53
CA TYR A 48 9.32 3.68 -4.91
C TYR A 48 7.89 3.18 -4.98
N PHE A 49 7.03 3.89 -5.72
CA PHE A 49 5.68 3.41 -6.01
C PHE A 49 5.74 2.34 -7.09
N ILE A 50 5.16 1.17 -6.79
CA ILE A 50 5.23 -0.01 -7.66
C ILE A 50 3.89 -0.23 -8.37
N ALA A 51 2.81 -0.40 -7.60
CA ALA A 51 1.51 -0.75 -8.14
C ALA A 51 0.36 -0.21 -7.27
N GLY A 52 -0.81 -0.04 -7.87
CA GLY A 52 -2.05 0.29 -7.18
C GLY A 52 -3.16 -0.70 -7.53
N ALA A 53 -4.04 -0.96 -6.58
CA ALA A 53 -5.25 -1.73 -6.77
C ALA A 53 -6.44 -1.01 -6.14
N ALA A 54 -7.61 -1.08 -6.74
CA ALA A 54 -8.81 -0.42 -6.25
C ALA A 54 -10.09 -1.16 -6.70
N PRO A 55 -11.25 -0.89 -6.08
CA PRO A 55 -12.54 -1.34 -6.60
C PRO A 55 -12.78 -0.95 -8.06
N THR A 56 -12.45 0.29 -8.46
CA THR A 56 -12.63 0.76 -9.85
C THR A 56 -11.38 1.42 -10.44
N LYS A 57 -11.34 1.57 -11.77
CA LYS A 57 -10.17 2.17 -12.45
C LYS A 57 -10.06 3.66 -12.18
N GLU A 58 -11.18 4.33 -11.95
CA GLU A 58 -11.28 5.76 -11.69
C GLU A 58 -10.50 6.17 -10.43
N GLU A 59 -10.48 5.31 -9.42
CA GLU A 59 -9.74 5.51 -8.16
C GLU A 59 -8.21 5.44 -8.34
N LEU A 60 -7.76 4.86 -9.46
CA LEU A 60 -6.35 4.76 -9.86
C LEU A 60 -5.98 5.74 -10.99
N ALA A 61 -6.94 6.43 -11.61
CA ALA A 61 -6.72 7.28 -12.78
C ALA A 61 -5.71 8.43 -12.55
N THR A 62 -5.50 8.84 -11.29
CA THR A 62 -4.44 9.81 -10.91
C THR A 62 -3.04 9.33 -11.31
N PHE A 63 -2.84 8.01 -11.43
CA PHE A 63 -1.54 7.40 -11.75
C PHE A 63 -1.39 7.01 -13.24
N ASP A 64 -2.45 7.15 -14.07
CA ASP A 64 -2.38 6.83 -15.49
C ASP A 64 -1.28 7.56 -16.27
N PRO A 65 -0.98 8.87 -16.03
CA PRO A 65 0.08 9.56 -16.76
C PRO A 65 1.48 9.37 -16.14
N VAL A 66 1.61 8.53 -15.10
CA VAL A 66 2.86 8.33 -14.35
C VAL A 66 3.70 7.20 -14.96
N ASP A 67 5.00 7.43 -15.10
CA ASP A 67 5.98 6.37 -15.39
C ASP A 67 6.50 5.76 -14.08
N ASN A 68 7.00 6.60 -13.17
CA ASN A 68 7.45 6.20 -11.83
C ASN A 68 7.34 7.33 -10.82
N ILE A 69 7.39 6.99 -9.53
CA ILE A 69 7.44 7.97 -8.44
C ILE A 69 8.48 7.52 -7.43
N VAL A 70 9.38 8.42 -7.08
CA VAL A 70 10.30 8.26 -5.96
C VAL A 70 9.84 9.13 -4.80
N PHE A 71 9.89 8.57 -3.60
CA PHE A 71 9.51 9.19 -2.34
C PHE A 71 10.70 9.20 -1.39
N ASN A 72 10.73 10.19 -0.50
CA ASN A 72 11.58 10.19 0.69
C ASN A 72 10.76 10.58 1.92
N MET A 73 10.80 9.71 2.92
CA MET A 73 10.16 9.92 4.22
C MET A 73 11.23 10.34 5.24
N ALA A 74 11.01 11.48 5.89
CA ALA A 74 11.89 12.00 6.93
C ALA A 74 11.09 12.33 8.20
N ALA A 75 11.78 12.34 9.34
CA ALA A 75 11.20 12.88 10.57
C ALA A 75 10.83 14.37 10.35
N GLY A 76 9.65 14.76 10.84
CA GLY A 76 9.17 16.14 10.74
C GLY A 76 9.86 17.08 11.74
N SER A 77 9.55 18.37 11.62
CA SER A 77 10.10 19.41 12.50
C SER A 77 9.46 19.43 13.90
N ALA A 78 8.33 18.77 14.09
CA ALA A 78 7.62 18.65 15.36
C ALA A 78 7.42 17.17 15.75
N PRO A 79 7.19 16.88 17.04
CA PRO A 79 6.83 15.53 17.47
C PRO A 79 5.61 15.02 16.70
N MET A 80 5.56 13.70 16.45
CA MET A 80 4.44 13.04 15.77
C MET A 80 4.18 13.56 14.35
N GLN A 81 5.21 14.04 13.66
CA GLN A 81 5.13 14.44 12.26
C GLN A 81 6.16 13.71 11.41
N LEU A 82 5.76 13.38 10.18
CA LEU A 82 6.66 12.90 9.13
C LEU A 82 6.54 13.83 7.92
N HIS A 83 7.67 14.19 7.33
CA HIS A 83 7.72 14.91 6.06
C HIS A 83 7.87 13.90 4.93
N LEU A 84 6.91 13.91 4.00
CA LEU A 84 7.03 13.16 2.77
C LEU A 84 7.32 14.10 1.60
N ARG A 85 8.41 13.79 0.88
CA ARG A 85 8.72 14.39 -0.41
C ARG A 85 8.58 13.34 -1.49
N ALA A 86 8.10 13.74 -2.66
CA ALA A 86 8.03 12.89 -3.82
C ALA A 86 8.43 13.65 -5.07
N THR A 87 8.98 12.96 -6.06
CA THR A 87 9.10 13.49 -7.41
C THR A 87 8.52 12.48 -8.38
N ILE A 88 7.52 12.91 -9.13
CA ILE A 88 6.76 12.08 -10.07
C ILE A 88 7.41 12.22 -11.44
N ARG A 89 7.87 11.12 -12.03
CA ARG A 89 8.23 11.05 -13.45
C ARG A 89 6.95 10.77 -14.24
N MET A 90 6.55 11.73 -15.04
CA MET A 90 5.43 11.61 -15.97
C MET A 90 5.87 10.82 -17.22
N LYS A 91 4.92 10.20 -17.92
CA LYS A 91 5.20 9.43 -19.16
C LYS A 91 5.80 10.29 -20.28
N ASP A 92 5.51 11.59 -20.29
CA ASP A 92 6.10 12.57 -21.21
C ASP A 92 7.52 13.01 -20.82
N GLY A 93 8.05 12.51 -19.71
CA GLY A 93 9.38 12.80 -19.21
C GLY A 93 9.45 13.96 -18.20
N LEU A 94 8.35 14.70 -17.97
CA LEU A 94 8.34 15.79 -16.99
C LEU A 94 8.51 15.26 -15.55
N CYS A 95 9.22 16.03 -14.72
CA CYS A 95 9.36 15.78 -13.29
C CYS A 95 8.47 16.73 -12.49
N VAL A 96 7.57 16.19 -11.69
CA VAL A 96 6.62 16.97 -10.87
C VAL A 96 6.93 16.74 -9.38
N PRO A 97 7.55 17.71 -8.68
CA PRO A 97 7.83 17.59 -7.25
C PRO A 97 6.56 17.76 -6.42
N ARG A 98 6.47 17.03 -5.30
CA ARG A 98 5.37 17.09 -4.34
C ARG A 98 5.89 17.00 -2.91
N LYS A 99 5.16 17.62 -1.98
CA LYS A 99 5.43 17.56 -0.55
C LYS A 99 4.13 17.53 0.24
N TRP A 100 4.12 16.82 1.35
CA TRP A 100 3.06 16.87 2.35
C TRP A 100 3.58 16.38 3.71
N ILE A 101 2.84 16.70 4.75
CA ILE A 101 3.13 16.31 6.13
C ILE A 101 2.13 15.23 6.54
N TYR A 102 2.63 14.15 7.13
CA TYR A 102 1.78 13.19 7.85
C TYR A 102 1.82 13.49 9.34
N HIS A 103 0.65 13.42 9.97
CA HIS A 103 0.50 13.42 11.41
C HIS A 103 0.34 12.00 11.92
N LEU A 104 1.15 11.66 12.92
CA LEU A 104 1.10 10.40 13.64
C LEU A 104 0.14 10.53 14.83
N THR A 105 -0.49 9.42 15.21
CA THR A 105 -1.30 9.34 16.43
C THR A 105 -0.65 8.33 17.37
N GLU A 106 -0.56 8.67 18.66
CA GLU A 106 0.07 7.80 19.65
C GLU A 106 -0.63 6.43 19.69
N GLY A 107 0.16 5.36 19.68
CA GLY A 107 -0.36 3.98 19.68
C GLY A 107 -0.95 3.50 18.34
N SER A 108 -0.85 4.28 17.26
CA SER A 108 -1.32 3.88 15.93
C SER A 108 -0.23 4.03 14.87
N THR A 109 -0.27 3.16 13.86
CA THR A 109 0.54 3.26 12.63
C THR A 109 -0.20 4.00 11.50
N ASP A 110 -1.45 4.40 11.74
CA ASP A 110 -2.27 5.13 10.78
C ASP A 110 -1.69 6.52 10.52
N LEU A 111 -1.58 6.88 9.25
CA LEU A 111 -1.11 8.20 8.83
C LEU A 111 -2.31 9.09 8.48
N ARG A 112 -2.31 10.33 9.00
CA ARG A 112 -3.24 11.40 8.58
C ARG A 112 -2.51 12.43 7.77
N THR A 113 -3.04 12.79 6.60
CA THR A 113 -2.38 13.74 5.70
C THR A 113 -2.81 15.17 6.01
N GLU A 114 -1.85 16.08 6.19
CA GLU A 114 -2.14 17.50 6.38
C GLU A 114 -2.94 18.06 5.20
N GLY A 115 -4.03 18.78 5.50
CA GLY A 115 -4.93 19.34 4.49
C GLY A 115 -5.94 18.36 3.89
N ARG A 116 -5.96 17.09 4.31
CA ARG A 116 -6.94 16.07 3.86
C ARG A 116 -7.54 15.31 5.06
N PRO A 117 -8.45 15.93 5.83
CA PRO A 117 -8.99 15.34 7.06
C PRO A 117 -9.87 14.11 6.82
N ASP A 118 -10.42 13.96 5.63
CA ASP A 118 -11.22 12.80 5.20
C ASP A 118 -10.34 11.59 4.84
N MET A 119 -9.05 11.82 4.60
CA MET A 119 -8.12 10.79 4.14
C MET A 119 -7.44 10.08 5.31
N LYS A 120 -7.56 8.75 5.34
CA LYS A 120 -6.84 7.87 6.27
C LYS A 120 -5.97 6.90 5.47
N THR A 121 -4.73 6.71 5.93
CA THR A 121 -3.81 5.74 5.35
C THR A 121 -3.41 4.72 6.41
N GLU A 122 -3.74 3.45 6.17
CA GLU A 122 -3.35 2.33 7.03
C GLU A 122 -2.14 1.62 6.41
N LEU A 123 -1.21 1.18 7.24
CA LEU A 123 0.03 0.54 6.80
C LEU A 123 -0.01 -0.97 7.05
N PHE A 124 0.35 -1.77 6.06
CA PHE A 124 0.39 -3.22 6.11
C PHE A 124 1.78 -3.74 5.77
N SER A 125 2.17 -4.83 6.42
CA SER A 125 3.35 -5.57 6.01
C SER A 125 3.14 -6.13 4.60
N SER A 126 4.21 -6.21 3.82
CA SER A 126 4.20 -6.83 2.50
C SER A 126 4.89 -8.19 2.57
N SER A 127 4.43 -9.15 1.77
CA SER A 127 5.16 -10.40 1.52
C SER A 127 6.52 -10.17 0.86
N CYS A 128 6.74 -8.98 0.32
CA CYS A 128 7.96 -8.58 -0.37
C CYS A 128 9.03 -8.06 0.57
N PRO A 129 10.26 -8.58 0.49
CA PRO A 129 11.41 -7.96 1.15
C PRO A 129 11.52 -6.47 0.76
N GLY A 130 11.57 -5.60 1.76
CA GLY A 130 11.60 -4.15 1.56
C GLY A 130 10.31 -3.55 0.99
N GLY A 131 9.20 -4.29 1.00
CA GLY A 131 7.88 -3.82 0.58
C GLY A 131 7.05 -3.27 1.73
N ILE A 132 6.14 -2.35 1.42
CA ILE A 132 5.06 -1.92 2.31
C ILE A 132 3.79 -1.73 1.49
N MET A 133 2.64 -2.09 2.06
CA MET A 133 1.34 -1.90 1.43
C MET A 133 0.56 -0.84 2.23
N LEU A 134 -0.07 0.09 1.53
CA LEU A 134 -0.95 1.11 2.10
C LEU A 134 -2.39 0.78 1.71
N ASN A 135 -3.33 0.94 2.64
CA ASN A 135 -4.75 1.08 2.34
C ASN A 135 -5.13 2.55 2.53
N GLU A 136 -5.41 3.24 1.43
CA GLU A 136 -5.81 4.64 1.43
C GLU A 136 -7.32 4.74 1.26
N THR A 137 -7.97 5.37 2.24
CA THR A 137 -9.42 5.61 2.24
C THR A 137 -9.68 7.11 2.33
N GLY A 138 -10.66 7.60 1.58
CA GLY A 138 -11.09 8.99 1.62
C GLY A 138 -12.52 9.15 1.14
N GLN A 139 -12.98 10.38 0.95
CA GLN A 139 -14.35 10.61 0.49
C GLN A 139 -14.57 10.07 -0.94
N GLY A 140 -15.26 8.93 -1.04
CA GLY A 140 -15.67 8.34 -2.31
C GLY A 140 -14.59 7.54 -3.03
N TYR A 141 -13.49 7.16 -2.34
CA TYR A 141 -12.50 6.25 -2.90
C TYR A 141 -11.83 5.37 -1.83
N GLN A 142 -11.42 4.18 -2.25
CA GLN A 142 -10.51 3.30 -1.51
C GLN A 142 -9.50 2.68 -2.48
N ARG A 143 -8.23 2.61 -2.08
CA ARG A 143 -7.20 1.96 -2.90
C ARG A 143 -6.07 1.39 -2.07
N PHE A 144 -5.57 0.24 -2.51
CA PHE A 144 -4.35 -0.36 -2.03
C PHE A 144 -3.17 0.13 -2.87
N LEU A 145 -2.07 0.50 -2.23
CA LEU A 145 -0.87 1.01 -2.90
C LEU A 145 0.36 0.23 -2.42
N LEU A 146 1.14 -0.31 -3.35
CA LEU A 146 2.37 -1.05 -3.09
C LEU A 146 3.58 -0.16 -3.31
N TYR A 147 4.46 -0.14 -2.30
CA TYR A 147 5.77 0.52 -2.38
C TYR A 147 6.88 -0.47 -2.07
N ASN A 148 8.07 -0.20 -2.59
CA ASN A 148 9.26 -0.99 -2.28
C ASN A 148 10.51 -0.11 -2.16
N ARG A 149 11.51 -0.58 -1.41
CA ARG A 149 12.84 0.04 -1.32
C ARG A 149 13.62 -0.03 -2.64
N SER A 150 13.38 -1.08 -3.44
CA SER A 150 13.92 -1.24 -4.79
C SER A 150 12.93 -0.68 -5.84
N PRO A 151 13.38 0.03 -6.88
CA PRO A 151 12.52 0.41 -8.00
C PRO A 151 12.02 -0.80 -8.80
N HIS A 152 12.77 -1.90 -8.79
CA HIS A 152 12.47 -3.14 -9.50
C HIS A 152 12.43 -4.33 -8.53
N PRO A 153 11.39 -4.47 -7.70
CA PRO A 153 11.18 -5.67 -6.89
C PRO A 153 10.92 -6.90 -7.78
N PRO A 154 11.11 -8.12 -7.26
CA PRO A 154 10.80 -9.35 -8.01
C PRO A 154 9.35 -9.38 -8.51
N GLU A 155 9.08 -9.90 -9.71
CA GLU A 155 7.72 -9.92 -10.27
C GLU A 155 6.70 -10.64 -9.36
N LYS A 156 7.16 -11.67 -8.63
CA LYS A 156 6.36 -12.40 -7.64
C LYS A 156 5.69 -11.46 -6.63
N CYS A 157 6.34 -10.35 -6.29
CA CYS A 157 5.79 -9.34 -5.41
C CYS A 157 4.54 -8.66 -5.94
N VAL A 158 4.58 -8.31 -7.22
CA VAL A 158 3.48 -7.64 -7.91
C VAL A 158 2.31 -8.60 -8.04
N GLU A 159 2.58 -9.86 -8.38
CA GLU A 159 1.55 -10.91 -8.50
C GLU A 159 0.91 -11.25 -7.15
N GLU A 160 1.70 -11.36 -6.07
CA GLU A 160 1.16 -11.59 -4.71
C GLU A 160 0.28 -10.42 -4.25
N PHE A 161 0.74 -9.18 -4.46
CA PHE A 161 -0.05 -7.98 -4.16
C PHE A 161 -1.35 -7.95 -4.95
N LYS A 162 -1.30 -8.17 -6.28
CA LYS A 162 -2.47 -8.22 -7.15
C LYS A 162 -3.47 -9.32 -6.75
N SER A 163 -2.98 -10.50 -6.42
CA SER A 163 -3.84 -11.61 -5.98
C SER A 163 -4.51 -11.31 -4.65
N LEU A 164 -3.79 -10.72 -3.70
CA LEU A 164 -4.33 -10.32 -2.41
C LEU A 164 -5.42 -9.26 -2.58
N THR A 165 -5.13 -8.16 -3.28
CA THR A 165 -6.07 -7.05 -3.43
C THR A 165 -7.29 -7.45 -4.26
N SER A 166 -7.11 -8.31 -5.26
CA SER A 166 -8.24 -8.85 -6.03
C SER A 166 -9.15 -9.72 -5.18
N CYS A 167 -8.62 -10.43 -4.18
CA CYS A 167 -9.42 -11.18 -3.21
C CYS A 167 -10.19 -10.23 -2.27
N LEU A 168 -9.59 -9.10 -1.90
CA LEU A 168 -10.21 -8.01 -1.13
C LEU A 168 -11.13 -7.10 -1.99
N ASP A 169 -11.69 -7.64 -3.07
CA ASP A 169 -12.57 -6.97 -4.04
C ASP A 169 -12.01 -5.70 -4.72
N SER A 170 -10.70 -5.44 -4.60
CA SER A 170 -9.99 -4.39 -5.34
C SER A 170 -9.37 -4.95 -6.62
N LYS A 171 -10.22 -5.14 -7.63
CA LYS A 171 -9.90 -5.87 -8.88
C LYS A 171 -9.32 -4.99 -9.98
N ALA A 172 -9.53 -3.67 -9.94
CA ALA A 172 -8.83 -2.76 -10.84
C ALA A 172 -7.36 -2.69 -10.41
N PHE A 173 -6.45 -2.77 -11.38
CA PHE A 173 -5.02 -2.87 -11.11
C PHE A 173 -4.22 -1.98 -12.05
N LEU A 174 -3.22 -1.29 -11.51
CA LEU A 174 -2.28 -0.44 -12.23
C LEU A 174 -0.87 -0.78 -11.78
N LEU A 175 0.00 -1.10 -12.74
CA LEU A 175 1.43 -1.26 -12.52
C LEU A 175 2.15 -0.04 -13.09
N THR A 176 3.04 0.58 -12.31
CA THR A 176 3.87 1.65 -12.85
C THR A 176 4.86 1.10 -13.87
N PRO A 177 4.99 1.71 -15.06
CA PRO A 177 5.89 1.23 -16.10
C PRO A 177 7.36 1.23 -15.69
N ARG A 178 7.81 2.27 -14.98
CA ARG A 178 9.19 2.45 -14.51
C ARG A 178 10.23 2.30 -15.63
N ASN A 179 9.90 2.78 -16.83
CA ASN A 179 10.77 2.69 -18.00
C ASN A 179 11.75 3.87 -18.11
N GLN A 180 11.53 4.93 -17.34
CA GLN A 180 12.39 6.11 -17.30
C GLN A 180 13.13 6.20 -15.96
N GLU A 181 14.27 6.86 -15.96
CA GLU A 181 15.01 7.12 -14.72
C GLU A 181 14.17 7.95 -13.75
N ALA A 182 14.28 7.61 -12.47
CA ALA A 182 13.66 8.38 -11.40
C ALA A 182 14.18 9.83 -11.44
N CYS A 183 13.27 10.78 -11.27
CA CYS A 183 13.65 12.18 -11.11
C CYS A 183 14.46 12.37 -9.81
N GLU A 184 15.34 13.37 -9.79
CA GLU A 184 16.00 13.77 -8.55
C GLU A 184 14.96 14.24 -7.52
N LEU A 185 15.09 13.75 -6.28
CA LEU A 185 14.30 14.24 -5.16
C LEU A 185 14.77 15.65 -4.79
N SER A 186 13.96 16.65 -5.11
CA SER A 186 14.32 18.05 -4.79
C SER A 186 14.47 18.25 -3.28
N ASN A 187 15.57 18.88 -2.86
CA ASN A 187 15.83 19.22 -1.45
C ASN A 187 15.00 20.40 -0.90
N ASN A 188 14.09 20.98 -1.70
CA ASN A 188 13.36 22.20 -1.37
C ASN A 188 12.02 21.94 -0.67
#